data_AF-A0A4Y2LSM4-F1
#
_entry.id   AF-A0A4Y2LSM4-F1
#
_cell.length_a   1.000
_cell.length_b   1.000
_cell.length_c   1.000
_cell.angle_alpha   90.00
_cell.angle_beta   90.00
_cell.angle_gamma   90.00
#
_symmetry.space_group_name_H-M   'P 1'
#
loop_
_entity.id
_entity.type
_entity.pdbx_description
1 polymer ?
#
loop_
_entity_poly.entity_id
_entity_poly.type
_entity_poly.pdbx_seq_one_letter_code
_entity_poly.pdbx_strand_id
1 'polypeptide(L)'
;MVDNAIYDTFKQAAFHRHLLNSDDEWDHCLHDSSTYQMPTQLRQTFAFIPYFCIPTNVIELWNKYSIDMSLDYLRNSIEAVSWTLALHDINATLEQHGLSCASIGLPVPTGNAIEVQTYNQDEYRKEAEQRISSLNRE
;
A
#
# COMPACT_ATOMS: atom_id res chain seq x y z
N MET A 1 -7.29 9.06 35.99
CA MET A 1 -6.28 10.14 36.10
C MET A 1 -4.92 9.53 35.87
N VAL A 2 -4.21 10.00 34.85
CA VAL A 2 -2.83 9.62 34.54
C VAL A 2 -2.04 10.91 34.57
N ASP A 3 -0.99 10.98 35.38
CA ASP A 3 -0.10 12.15 35.51
C ASP A 3 -0.85 13.48 35.68
N ASN A 4 -1.89 13.46 36.52
CA ASN A 4 -2.75 14.59 36.84
C ASN A 4 -3.63 15.12 35.67
N ALA A 5 -3.74 14.38 34.58
CA ALA A 5 -4.67 14.62 33.47
C ALA A 5 -5.81 13.58 33.44
N ILE A 6 -7.00 14.02 33.03
CA ILE A 6 -8.16 13.17 32.75
C ILE A 6 -8.19 12.95 31.24
N TYR A 7 -8.24 11.68 30.83
CA TYR A 7 -8.32 11.27 29.44
C TYR A 7 -9.68 10.61 29.21
N ASP A 8 -10.27 10.83 28.05
CA ASP A 8 -11.63 10.38 27.73
C ASP A 8 -11.70 8.87 27.49
N THR A 9 -10.56 8.23 27.20
CA THR A 9 -10.47 6.79 26.96
C THR A 9 -9.24 6.16 27.63
N PHE A 10 -9.35 4.86 27.95
CA PHE A 10 -8.21 4.06 28.40
C PHE A 10 -7.06 4.06 27.38
N LYS A 11 -7.37 4.13 26.08
CA LYS A 11 -6.37 4.20 25.01
C LYS A 11 -5.54 5.48 25.10
N GLN A 12 -6.17 6.64 25.25
CA GLN A 12 -5.47 7.91 25.43
C GLN A 12 -4.62 7.93 26.70
N ALA A 13 -5.15 7.39 27.81
CA ALA A 13 -4.41 7.27 29.06
C ALA A 13 -3.19 6.35 28.94
N ALA A 14 -3.29 5.24 28.20
CA ALA A 14 -2.19 4.32 27.94
C ALA A 14 -1.15 4.91 26.97
N PHE A 15 -1.58 5.63 25.93
CA PHE A 15 -0.70 6.36 25.02
C PHE A 15 0.18 7.38 25.76
N HIS A 16 -0.44 8.20 26.63
CA HIS A 16 0.30 9.19 27.43
C HIS A 16 1.26 8.59 28.46
N ARG A 17 1.08 7.32 28.83
CA ARG A 17 2.04 6.59 29.67
C ARG A 17 3.13 5.88 28.87
N HIS A 18 3.18 6.10 27.56
CA HIS A 18 4.06 5.37 26.65
C HIS A 18 3.89 3.85 26.75
N LEU A 19 2.68 3.40 27.10
CA LEU A 19 2.32 1.98 27.18
C LEU A 19 1.78 1.44 25.84
N LEU A 20 1.46 2.33 24.91
CA LEU A 20 1.17 1.99 23.53
C LEU A 20 2.38 2.36 22.68
N ASN A 21 2.76 1.47 21.77
CA ASN A 21 3.75 1.79 20.76
C ASN A 21 3.23 2.96 19.91
N SER A 22 4.08 3.95 19.67
CA SER A 22 3.76 5.00 18.71
C SER A 22 3.67 4.37 17.33
N ASP A 23 2.70 4.78 16.51
CA ASP A 23 2.60 4.31 15.12
C ASP A 23 3.83 4.76 14.27
N ASP A 24 4.69 5.61 14.84
CA ASP A 24 5.97 6.03 14.26
C ASP A 24 6.83 4.85 13.82
N GLU A 25 6.86 3.74 14.57
CA GLU A 25 7.70 2.59 14.21
C GLU A 25 7.24 1.93 12.91
N TRP A 26 5.92 1.90 12.68
CA TRP A 26 5.31 1.38 11.46
C TRP A 26 5.52 2.33 10.29
N ASP A 27 5.47 3.64 10.56
CA ASP A 27 5.77 4.65 9.57
C ASP A 27 7.23 4.56 9.09
N HIS A 28 8.19 4.51 10.00
CA HIS A 28 9.61 4.32 9.64
C HIS A 28 9.84 3.01 8.90
N CYS A 29 9.21 1.91 9.34
CA CYS A 29 9.33 0.61 8.67
C CYS A 29 8.83 0.67 7.22
N LEU A 30 7.66 1.27 6.99
CA LEU A 30 7.10 1.41 5.64
C LEU A 30 7.88 2.40 4.78
N HIS A 31 8.37 3.49 5.37
CA HIS A 31 9.25 4.43 4.70
C HIS A 31 10.53 3.76 4.20
N ASP A 32 11.25 3.08 5.09
CA ASP A 32 12.46 2.37 4.72
C ASP A 32 12.17 1.32 3.65
N SER A 33 11.09 0.54 3.82
CA SER A 33 10.69 -0.47 2.85
C SER A 33 10.32 0.12 1.48
N SER A 34 9.76 1.33 1.42
CA SER A 34 9.40 1.96 0.14
C SER A 34 10.62 2.43 -0.66
N THR A 35 11.73 2.76 0.02
CA THR A 35 12.98 3.17 -0.65
C THR A 35 13.59 2.08 -1.54
N TYR A 36 13.29 0.80 -1.27
CA TYR A 36 13.83 -0.33 -2.05
C TYR A 36 13.13 -0.52 -3.41
N GLN A 37 12.07 0.24 -3.72
CA GLN A 37 11.30 0.12 -4.98
C GLN A 37 10.80 -1.32 -5.25
N MET A 38 10.34 -1.99 -4.19
CA MET A 38 9.79 -3.35 -4.25
C MET A 38 8.33 -3.33 -3.77
N PRO A 39 7.36 -2.95 -4.63
CA PRO A 39 5.97 -2.71 -4.22
C PRO A 39 5.29 -3.93 -3.61
N THR A 40 5.53 -5.13 -4.15
CA THR A 40 4.94 -6.38 -3.62
C THR A 40 5.38 -6.65 -2.18
N GLN A 41 6.67 -6.48 -1.88
CA GLN A 41 7.21 -6.66 -0.53
C GLN A 41 6.69 -5.57 0.40
N LEU A 42 6.57 -4.33 -0.08
CA LEU A 42 5.96 -3.24 0.69
C LEU A 42 4.50 -3.56 1.04
N ARG A 43 3.71 -4.08 0.10
CA ARG A 43 2.32 -4.53 0.36
C ARG A 43 2.26 -5.65 1.41
N GLN A 44 3.19 -6.60 1.37
CA GLN A 44 3.28 -7.66 2.38
C GLN A 44 3.63 -7.11 3.76
N THR A 45 4.65 -6.25 3.86
CA THR A 45 5.02 -5.55 5.10
C THR A 45 3.83 -4.79 5.67
N PHE A 46 3.12 -4.04 4.82
CA PHE A 46 1.90 -3.35 5.21
C PHE A 46 0.84 -4.31 5.76
N ALA A 47 0.56 -5.44 5.09
CA ALA A 47 -0.45 -6.40 5.54
C ALA A 47 -0.11 -7.05 6.90
N PHE A 48 1.18 -7.24 7.20
CA PHE A 48 1.62 -7.81 8.48
C PHE A 48 1.50 -6.84 9.66
N ILE A 49 1.57 -5.53 9.44
CA ILE A 49 1.47 -4.53 10.52
C ILE A 49 0.10 -4.61 11.23
N PRO A 50 -1.07 -4.56 10.56
CA PRO A 50 -2.37 -4.74 11.21
C PRO A 50 -2.54 -6.10 11.88
N TYR A 51 -1.89 -7.15 11.36
CA TYR A 51 -1.99 -8.50 11.92
C TYR A 51 -1.23 -8.65 13.24
N PHE A 52 0.01 -8.16 13.32
CA PHE A 52 0.85 -8.34 14.51
C PHE A 52 0.79 -7.17 15.50
N CYS A 53 0.66 -5.95 14.98
CA CYS A 53 0.96 -4.74 15.75
C CYS A 53 -0.27 -3.91 16.11
N ILE A 54 -1.40 -4.11 15.40
CA ILE A 54 -2.66 -3.41 15.64
C ILE A 54 -2.44 -1.88 15.72
N PRO A 55 -1.96 -1.25 14.64
CA PRO A 55 -1.64 0.17 14.65
C PRO A 55 -2.88 1.00 14.94
N THR A 56 -2.67 2.20 15.48
CA THR A 56 -3.77 3.10 15.83
C THR A 56 -4.51 3.65 14.61
N ASN A 57 -3.81 3.90 13.50
CA ASN A 57 -4.41 4.43 12.28
C ASN A 57 -3.91 3.74 11.00
N VAL A 58 -4.47 2.56 10.69
CA VAL A 58 -4.18 1.81 9.46
C VAL A 58 -4.45 2.63 8.18
N ILE A 59 -5.52 3.44 8.18
CA ILE A 59 -5.96 4.21 7.01
C ILE A 59 -4.93 5.29 6.66
N GLU A 60 -4.32 5.93 7.67
CA GLU A 60 -3.28 6.93 7.46
C GLU A 60 -2.02 6.32 6.86
N LEU A 61 -1.57 5.16 7.36
CA LEU A 61 -0.46 4.43 6.76
C LEU A 61 -0.75 4.06 5.31
N TRP A 62 -1.96 3.56 5.02
CA TRP A 62 -2.38 3.25 3.64
C TRP A 62 -2.33 4.48 2.75
N ASN A 63 -2.93 5.60 3.17
CA ASN A 63 -2.96 6.83 2.36
C ASN A 63 -1.57 7.39 2.09
N LYS A 64 -0.63 7.21 3.02
CA LYS A 64 0.75 7.69 2.87
C LYS A 64 1.56 6.87 1.88
N TYR A 65 1.38 5.55 1.85
CA TYR A 65 2.22 4.62 1.09
C TYR A 65 1.50 3.94 -0.10
N SER A 66 0.22 4.25 -0.37
CA SER A 66 -0.58 3.62 -1.43
C SER A 66 0.04 3.77 -2.82
N ILE A 67 0.64 4.93 -3.11
CA ILE A 67 1.32 5.17 -4.39
C ILE A 67 2.51 4.21 -4.52
N ASP A 68 3.39 4.16 -3.52
CA ASP A 68 4.56 3.28 -3.50
C ASP A 68 4.16 1.80 -3.61
N MET A 69 3.08 1.41 -2.91
CA MET A 69 2.49 0.07 -2.97
C MET A 69 1.85 -0.27 -4.31
N SER A 70 1.63 0.69 -5.20
CA SER A 70 0.98 0.50 -6.49
C SER A 70 1.88 0.77 -7.70
N LEU A 71 3.16 1.10 -7.49
CA LEU A 71 4.10 1.48 -8.56
C LEU A 71 4.25 0.42 -9.66
N ASP A 72 4.18 -0.86 -9.30
CA ASP A 72 4.24 -1.98 -10.26
C ASP A 72 3.02 -2.05 -11.18
N TYR A 73 1.84 -1.63 -10.69
CA TYR A 73 0.61 -1.58 -11.46
C TYR A 73 0.43 -0.29 -12.26
N LEU A 74 0.95 0.83 -11.75
CA LEU A 74 0.87 2.15 -12.38
C LEU A 74 1.49 2.18 -13.79
N ARG A 75 2.42 1.28 -14.09
CA ARG A 75 3.02 1.16 -15.43
C ARG A 75 2.02 0.77 -16.51
N ASN A 76 0.98 0.02 -16.17
CA ASN A 76 0.07 -0.61 -17.13
C ASN A 76 -1.40 -0.25 -16.89
N SER A 77 -1.71 0.61 -15.93
CA SER A 77 -3.09 0.93 -15.56
C SER A 77 -3.21 2.35 -15.03
N ILE A 78 -4.44 2.88 -15.01
CA ILE A 78 -4.74 4.14 -14.34
C ILE A 78 -4.67 3.99 -12.82
N GLU A 79 -4.38 5.09 -12.12
CA GLU A 79 -4.17 5.13 -10.67
C GLU A 79 -5.26 4.41 -9.86
N ALA A 80 -6.54 4.66 -10.14
CA ALA A 80 -7.65 4.02 -9.45
C ALA A 80 -7.66 2.48 -9.59
N VAL A 81 -7.26 1.97 -10.76
CA VAL A 81 -7.14 0.52 -10.99
C VAL A 81 -5.90 -0.02 -10.28
N SER A 82 -4.78 0.70 -10.33
CA SER A 82 -3.54 0.31 -9.64
C SER A 82 -3.71 0.19 -8.12
N TRP A 83 -4.44 1.11 -7.51
CA TRP A 83 -4.79 1.05 -6.08
C TRP A 83 -5.70 -0.13 -5.76
N THR A 84 -6.69 -0.39 -6.62
CA THR A 84 -7.61 -1.53 -6.44
C THR A 84 -6.85 -2.86 -6.52
N LEU A 85 -5.90 -3.00 -7.44
CA LEU A 85 -5.04 -4.18 -7.57
C LEU A 85 -4.13 -4.36 -6.34
N ALA A 86 -3.53 -3.27 -5.84
CA ALA A 86 -2.75 -3.32 -4.60
C ALA A 86 -3.61 -3.72 -3.38
N LEU A 87 -4.86 -3.22 -3.29
CA LEU A 87 -5.80 -3.62 -2.25
C LEU A 87 -6.21 -5.10 -2.36
N HIS A 88 -6.33 -5.65 -3.57
CA HIS A 88 -6.57 -7.09 -3.77
C HIS A 88 -5.41 -7.93 -3.23
N ASP A 89 -4.17 -7.56 -3.55
CA ASP A 89 -2.95 -8.24 -3.04
C ASP A 89 -2.85 -8.20 -1.51
N ILE A 90 -3.12 -7.02 -0.93
CA ILE A 90 -3.13 -6.83 0.52
C ILE A 90 -4.24 -7.69 1.14
N ASN A 91 -5.45 -7.64 0.60
CA ASN A 91 -6.57 -8.42 1.11
C ASN A 91 -6.29 -9.93 1.03
N ALA A 92 -5.70 -10.42 -0.06
CA ALA A 92 -5.31 -11.81 -0.20
C ALA A 92 -4.26 -12.25 0.84
N THR A 93 -3.38 -11.33 1.26
CA THR A 93 -2.41 -11.58 2.35
C THR A 93 -3.13 -11.60 3.70
N LEU A 94 -4.03 -10.64 3.96
CA LEU A 94 -4.80 -10.56 5.20
C LEU A 94 -5.72 -11.77 5.40
N GLU A 95 -6.36 -12.26 4.34
CA GLU A 95 -7.27 -13.41 4.39
C GLU A 95 -6.57 -14.69 4.82
N GLN A 96 -5.30 -14.87 4.45
CA GLN A 96 -4.47 -15.99 4.93
C GLN A 96 -4.30 -16.00 6.45
N HIS A 97 -4.46 -14.83 7.08
CA HIS A 97 -4.33 -14.62 8.52
C HIS A 97 -5.67 -14.37 9.23
N GLY A 98 -6.80 -14.58 8.54
CA GLY A 98 -8.14 -14.41 9.10
C GLY A 98 -8.59 -12.95 9.26
N LEU A 99 -7.90 -12.01 8.59
CA LEU A 99 -8.28 -10.61 8.49
C LEU A 99 -8.79 -10.30 7.07
N SER A 100 -9.31 -9.09 6.87
CA SER A 100 -9.68 -8.54 5.57
C SER A 100 -9.48 -7.03 5.56
N CYS A 101 -9.47 -6.42 4.37
CA CYS A 101 -9.48 -4.96 4.24
C CYS A 101 -10.63 -4.32 5.04
N ALA A 102 -11.82 -4.93 5.00
CA ALA A 102 -12.98 -4.47 5.76
C ALA A 102 -12.74 -4.48 7.27
N SER A 103 -12.11 -5.53 7.81
CA SER A 103 -11.89 -5.66 9.26
C SER A 103 -10.85 -4.66 9.80
N ILE A 104 -9.97 -4.15 8.94
CA ILE A 104 -8.94 -3.17 9.31
C ILE A 104 -9.28 -1.74 8.86
N GLY A 105 -10.50 -1.51 8.35
CA GLY A 105 -11.00 -0.19 7.97
C GLY A 105 -10.54 0.32 6.59
N LEU A 106 -9.93 -0.54 5.77
CA LEU A 106 -9.55 -0.19 4.41
C LEU A 106 -10.72 -0.33 3.42
N PRO A 107 -10.67 0.38 2.27
CA PRO A 107 -11.62 0.15 1.19
C PRO A 107 -11.59 -1.30 0.75
N VAL A 108 -12.77 -1.92 0.64
CA VAL A 108 -12.88 -3.26 0.08
C VAL A 108 -12.60 -3.16 -1.41
N PRO A 109 -11.63 -3.91 -1.97
CA PRO A 109 -11.35 -3.87 -3.39
C PRO A 109 -12.59 -4.35 -4.18
N THR A 110 -13.26 -3.41 -4.85
CA THR A 110 -14.45 -3.65 -5.68
C THR A 110 -14.06 -3.79 -7.15
N GLY A 111 -14.63 -4.79 -7.83
CA GLY A 111 -14.30 -5.12 -9.23
C GLY A 111 -13.36 -6.32 -9.35
N ASN A 112 -13.49 -7.09 -10.44
CA ASN A 112 -12.62 -8.24 -10.68
C ASN A 112 -11.18 -7.74 -10.91
N ALA A 113 -10.19 -8.39 -10.30
CA ALA A 113 -8.74 -8.15 -10.52
C ALA A 113 -8.28 -8.41 -11.98
N ILE A 114 -9.21 -8.59 -12.91
CA ILE A 114 -9.01 -8.96 -14.32
C ILE A 114 -9.63 -7.86 -15.20
N GLU A 115 -9.07 -6.66 -15.14
CA GLU A 115 -8.96 -5.81 -16.33
C GLU A 115 -7.54 -5.23 -16.34
N VAL A 116 -6.57 -6.13 -16.48
CA VAL A 116 -5.26 -5.73 -16.98
C VAL A 116 -5.54 -5.19 -18.39
N GLN A 117 -5.47 -3.88 -18.58
CA GLN A 117 -5.19 -3.36 -19.92
C GLN A 117 -3.80 -3.89 -20.26
N THR A 118 -3.78 -4.98 -21.04
CA THR A 118 -2.55 -5.62 -21.46
C THR A 118 -1.73 -4.58 -22.18
N TYR A 119 -0.60 -4.18 -21.58
CA TYR A 119 0.40 -3.36 -22.22
C TYR A 119 0.68 -3.96 -23.59
N ASN A 120 0.29 -3.26 -24.65
CA ASN A 120 0.41 -3.76 -26.01
C ASN A 120 1.89 -3.65 -26.43
N GLN A 121 2.70 -4.60 -25.97
CA GLN A 121 4.15 -4.63 -26.23
C GLN A 121 4.47 -4.48 -27.71
N ASP A 122 3.58 -4.96 -28.58
CA ASP A 122 3.73 -4.85 -30.03
C ASP A 122 3.63 -3.40 -30.54
N GLU A 123 2.81 -2.58 -29.91
CA GLU A 123 2.66 -1.15 -30.25
C GLU A 123 3.90 -0.37 -29.84
N TYR A 124 4.41 -0.59 -28.63
CA TYR A 124 5.64 0.02 -28.16
C TYR A 124 6.88 -0.44 -28.93
N ARG A 125 6.94 -1.73 -29.31
CA ARG A 125 8.02 -2.23 -30.18
C ARG A 125 8.00 -1.53 -31.54
N LYS A 126 6.82 -1.40 -32.16
CA LYS A 126 6.65 -0.67 -33.42
C LYS A 126 7.07 0.79 -33.30
N GLU A 127 6.68 1.47 -32.22
CA GLU A 127 7.08 2.86 -31.99
C GLU A 127 8.60 3.00 -31.79
N ALA A 128 9.21 2.10 -31.01
CA ALA A 128 10.65 2.10 -30.77
C ALA A 128 11.42 1.86 -32.08
N GLU A 129 10.98 0.91 -32.91
CA GLU A 129 11.55 0.61 -34.22
C GLU A 129 11.41 1.80 -35.20
N GLN A 130 10.25 2.47 -35.21
CA GLN A 130 10.03 3.67 -36.02
C GLN A 130 10.96 4.81 -35.61
N ARG A 131 11.14 5.04 -34.30
CA ARG A 131 12.04 6.07 -33.77
C ARG A 131 13.50 5.77 -34.14
N ILE A 132 13.97 4.54 -33.97
CA ILE A 132 15.32 4.11 -34.39
C ILE A 132 15.50 4.29 -35.91
N SER A 133 14.50 3.91 -36.70
CA SER A 133 14.56 4.03 -38.16
C SER A 133 14.61 5.48 -38.64
N SER A 134 13.96 6.40 -37.92
CA SER A 134 13.99 7.84 -38.24
C SER A 134 15.33 8.51 -37.92
N LEU A 135 16.09 7.97 -36.97
CA LEU A 135 17.42 8.47 -36.56
C LEU A 135 18.55 8.03 -37.51
N ASN A 136 18.36 6.95 -38.26
CA ASN A 136 19.36 6.40 -39.19
C ASN A 136 19.20 6.91 -40.63
N ARG A 137 18.35 7.91 -40.87
CA ARG A 137 18.28 8.63 -42.15
C ARG A 137 19.22 9.84 -42.11
N GLU A 138 20.51 9.58 -42.32
CA GLU A 138 21.47 10.56 -42.84
C GLU A 138 22.07 10.04 -44.15
#